data_AF-A0A6N2SXE8-F1
#
_entry.id   AF-A0A6N2SXE8-F1
#
_cell.length_a   1.000
_cell.length_b   1.000
_cell.length_c   1.000
_cell.angle_alpha   90.00
_cell.angle_beta   90.00
_cell.angle_gamma   90.00
#
_symmetry.space_group_name_H-M   'P 1'
#
loop_
_entity.id
_entity.type
_entity.pdbx_description
1 polymer ?
#
loop_
_entity_poly.entity_id
_entity_poly.type
_entity_poly.pdbx_seq_one_letter_code
_entity_poly.pdbx_strand_id
1 'polypeptide(L)'
;MNESRSCSTLSTSETQHLPVSDSAPDHERTDLARGLNRRHMQMIAIGGAIGTGLFVASGATVSTAGPGGALVAYAAVGVMVLLVMQSLSEMSAHMPVVGNYQTYASRFISPSFGFAMGWNSWFNWTVTVSADLVAAGIVMSYWFPDVPGWAWAAGFLLLLTVLNALSARIYGEAEYWLAAIKVVTIIIFLIAGIAMIVGVLGHGSPGLANWRIGDAPFHGGLLPMVSVFMIASFSFQGTELVGVAAAESGDPRRDVPRAIKSVFWRIMFF
;
A
#
# COMPACT_ATOMS: atom_id res chain seq x y z
N MET A 1 -36.78 80.20 6.65
CA MET A 1 -36.40 80.24 5.21
C MET A 1 -34.90 80.47 5.16
N ASN A 2 -34.07 79.76 4.44
CA ASN A 2 -34.15 78.52 3.69
C ASN A 2 -32.67 78.07 3.49
N GLU A 3 -32.49 76.79 3.22
CA GLU A 3 -31.23 76.06 3.06
C GLU A 3 -30.25 76.66 2.02
N SER A 4 -28.94 76.40 2.17
CA SER A 4 -28.23 75.46 1.27
C SER A 4 -26.71 75.41 1.55
N ARG A 5 -26.17 74.22 1.31
CA ARG A 5 -24.85 73.70 1.65
C ARG A 5 -23.78 74.17 0.66
N SER A 6 -22.51 74.22 1.08
CA SER A 6 -21.44 73.53 0.35
C SER A 6 -20.22 73.23 1.24
N CYS A 7 -19.59 72.10 0.90
CA CYS A 7 -18.57 71.33 1.59
C CYS A 7 -17.15 71.72 1.12
N SER A 8 -16.12 71.09 1.74
CA SER A 8 -14.67 71.13 1.44
C SER A 8 -13.90 72.17 2.29
N THR A 9 -12.80 71.89 2.99
CA THR A 9 -11.81 70.80 3.00
C THR A 9 -11.22 70.71 4.42
N LEU A 10 -11.22 69.53 5.05
CA LEU A 10 -10.45 69.29 6.27
C LEU A 10 -9.08 68.75 5.87
N SER A 11 -8.07 69.48 6.31
CA SER A 11 -6.65 69.21 6.15
C SER A 11 -6.28 67.81 6.63
N THR A 12 -5.47 67.15 5.81
CA THR A 12 -4.79 65.87 6.01
C THR A 12 -4.14 65.76 7.39
N SER A 13 -4.64 64.85 8.22
CA SER A 13 -3.91 64.29 9.36
C SER A 13 -3.06 63.11 8.87
N GLU A 14 -1.76 63.19 9.08
CA GLU A 14 -0.76 62.15 8.81
C GLU A 14 -1.21 60.77 9.28
N THR A 15 -1.39 59.85 8.33
CA THR A 15 -1.49 58.43 8.61
C THR A 15 -0.09 57.89 8.90
N GLN A 16 0.26 57.84 10.18
CA GLN A 16 1.45 57.17 10.69
C GLN A 16 1.42 55.70 10.26
N HIS A 17 2.25 55.35 9.26
CA HIS A 17 2.49 53.98 8.83
C HIS A 17 3.11 53.19 9.99
N LEU A 18 2.27 52.45 10.72
CA LEU A 18 2.73 51.38 11.59
C LEU A 18 3.28 50.25 10.70
N PRO A 19 4.51 49.76 10.91
CA PRO A 19 4.96 48.56 10.24
C PRO A 19 4.12 47.40 10.78
N VAL A 20 3.26 46.84 9.92
CA VAL A 20 2.60 45.56 10.19
C VAL A 20 3.72 44.54 10.29
N SER A 21 4.06 44.11 11.51
CA SER A 21 4.92 42.95 11.71
C SER A 21 4.12 41.74 11.24
N ASP A 22 4.36 41.35 9.99
CA ASP A 22 3.86 40.11 9.41
C ASP A 22 4.64 38.95 10.04
N SER A 23 4.37 38.71 11.33
CA SER A 23 4.76 37.51 12.06
C SER A 23 3.62 36.52 11.96
N ALA A 24 3.37 36.06 10.73
CA ALA A 24 2.70 34.79 10.56
C ALA A 24 3.56 33.73 11.29
N PRO A 25 2.98 32.89 12.16
CA PRO A 25 3.74 31.81 12.76
C PRO A 25 4.24 30.94 11.61
N ASP A 26 5.56 30.89 11.47
CA ASP A 26 6.25 29.93 10.63
C ASP A 26 5.80 28.56 11.12
N HIS A 27 4.80 27.98 10.45
CA HIS A 27 4.53 26.56 10.61
C HIS A 27 5.83 25.89 10.20
N GLU A 28 6.57 25.41 11.20
CA GLU A 28 7.71 24.53 11.03
C GLU A 28 7.28 23.43 10.06
N ARG A 29 7.56 23.65 8.77
CA ARG A 29 7.56 22.61 7.78
C ARG A 29 8.71 21.75 8.24
N THR A 30 8.39 20.69 8.97
CA THR A 30 9.25 19.54 9.18
C THR A 30 9.58 19.02 7.79
N ASP A 31 10.58 19.67 7.16
CA ASP A 31 11.12 19.31 5.87
C ASP A 31 11.92 18.03 6.14
N LEU A 32 11.18 16.90 6.18
CA LEU A 32 11.73 15.56 6.18
C LEU A 32 12.83 15.53 5.13
N ALA A 33 14.07 15.30 5.56
CA ALA A 33 15.24 15.33 4.71
C ALA A 33 14.95 14.53 3.43
N ARG A 34 14.86 15.23 2.30
CA ARG A 34 14.47 14.68 0.98
C ARG A 34 15.60 13.82 0.41
N GLY A 35 15.93 12.72 1.08
CA GLY A 35 16.96 11.76 0.70
C GLY A 35 16.49 10.73 -0.33
N LEU A 36 15.18 10.62 -0.56
CA LEU A 36 14.58 9.65 -1.48
C LEU A 36 14.10 10.35 -2.76
N ASN A 37 14.71 9.98 -3.89
CA ASN A 37 14.31 10.44 -5.21
C ASN A 37 12.92 9.89 -5.58
N ARG A 38 12.17 10.59 -6.43
CA ARG A 38 10.80 10.21 -6.86
C ARG A 38 10.72 8.75 -7.37
N ARG A 39 11.79 8.26 -7.98
CA ARG A 39 11.92 6.86 -8.45
C ARG A 39 11.97 5.86 -7.30
N HIS A 40 12.66 6.17 -6.19
CA HIS A 40 12.69 5.32 -5.00
C HIS A 40 11.30 5.25 -4.37
N MET A 41 10.61 6.38 -4.27
CA MET A 41 9.24 6.43 -3.73
C MET A 41 8.29 5.51 -4.52
N GLN A 42 8.37 5.54 -5.84
CA GLN A 42 7.53 4.71 -6.71
C GLN A 42 7.90 3.23 -6.59
N MET A 43 9.18 2.88 -6.50
CA MET A 43 9.62 1.50 -6.36
C MET A 43 9.33 0.93 -4.96
N ILE A 44 9.44 1.72 -3.89
CA ILE A 44 8.98 1.36 -2.54
C ILE A 44 7.47 1.06 -2.57
N ALA A 45 6.68 1.92 -3.22
CA ALA A 45 5.23 1.72 -3.38
C ALA A 45 4.88 0.48 -4.23
N ILE A 46 5.75 0.09 -5.18
CA ILE A 46 5.57 -1.13 -5.96
C ILE A 46 5.97 -2.37 -5.16
N GLY A 47 7.18 -2.34 -4.58
CA GLY A 47 7.77 -3.44 -3.81
C GLY A 47 7.05 -3.74 -2.50
N GLY A 48 6.46 -2.74 -1.85
CA GLY A 48 5.67 -2.90 -0.63
C GLY A 48 4.27 -3.47 -0.89
N ALA A 49 3.69 -3.21 -2.07
CA ALA A 49 2.39 -3.78 -2.46
C ALA A 49 2.51 -5.18 -3.10
N ILE A 50 3.71 -5.61 -3.47
CA ILE A 50 3.99 -6.95 -4.00
C ILE A 50 4.73 -7.75 -2.92
N GLY A 51 3.95 -8.51 -2.15
CA GLY A 51 4.42 -9.20 -0.96
C GLY A 51 4.48 -10.72 -1.06
N THR A 52 4.79 -11.32 0.08
CA THR A 52 4.78 -12.78 0.33
C THR A 52 3.41 -13.41 0.06
N GLY A 53 2.32 -12.66 0.23
CA GLY A 53 0.95 -13.11 -0.11
C GLY A 53 0.82 -13.63 -1.54
N LEU A 54 1.39 -12.92 -2.52
CA LEU A 54 1.32 -13.34 -3.93
C LEU A 54 2.17 -14.59 -4.22
N PHE A 55 3.36 -14.71 -3.64
CA PHE A 55 4.28 -15.80 -3.99
C PHE A 55 4.11 -17.05 -3.14
N VAL A 56 3.90 -16.90 -1.84
CA VAL A 56 3.82 -18.01 -0.89
C VAL A 56 2.38 -18.48 -0.75
N ALA A 57 1.42 -17.55 -0.74
CA ALA A 57 0.04 -17.87 -0.39
C ALA A 57 -0.89 -18.11 -1.59
N SER A 58 -0.51 -17.72 -2.81
CA SER A 58 -1.31 -17.97 -4.03
C SER A 58 -1.45 -19.47 -4.33
N GLY A 59 -0.37 -20.23 -4.21
CA GLY A 59 -0.40 -21.69 -4.38
C GLY A 59 -1.37 -22.36 -3.40
N ALA A 60 -1.29 -21.97 -2.11
CA ALA A 60 -2.20 -22.45 -1.07
C ALA A 60 -3.66 -22.03 -1.33
N THR A 61 -3.88 -20.84 -1.89
CA THR A 61 -5.23 -20.35 -2.25
C THR A 61 -5.84 -21.23 -3.33
N VAL A 62 -5.11 -21.49 -4.41
CA VAL A 62 -5.59 -22.31 -5.54
C VAL A 62 -5.77 -23.77 -5.12
N SER A 63 -4.86 -24.33 -4.31
CA SER A 63 -5.00 -25.71 -3.84
C SER A 63 -6.17 -25.89 -2.87
N THR A 64 -6.52 -24.86 -2.10
CA THR A 64 -7.57 -24.94 -1.07
C THR A 64 -8.96 -24.67 -1.62
N ALA A 65 -9.13 -23.65 -2.47
CA ALA A 65 -10.43 -23.23 -3.00
C ALA A 65 -10.67 -23.62 -4.47
N GLY A 66 -9.68 -24.18 -5.14
CA GLY A 66 -9.70 -24.42 -6.58
C GLY A 66 -9.46 -23.14 -7.40
N PRO A 67 -9.27 -23.26 -8.72
CA PRO A 67 -8.94 -22.12 -9.58
C PRO A 67 -10.07 -21.09 -9.67
N GLY A 68 -11.33 -21.53 -9.72
CA GLY A 68 -12.49 -20.63 -9.74
C GLY A 68 -12.74 -19.98 -8.39
N GLY A 69 -12.64 -20.75 -7.30
CA GLY A 69 -12.78 -20.22 -5.94
C GLY A 69 -11.73 -19.15 -5.61
N ALA A 70 -10.47 -19.38 -5.99
CA ALA A 70 -9.40 -18.40 -5.87
C ALA A 70 -9.70 -17.11 -6.65
N LEU A 71 -10.11 -17.21 -7.91
CA LEU A 71 -10.44 -16.03 -8.73
C LEU A 71 -11.61 -15.22 -8.16
N VAL A 72 -12.67 -15.89 -7.71
CA VAL A 72 -13.83 -15.23 -7.10
C VAL A 72 -13.42 -14.53 -5.80
N ALA A 73 -12.61 -15.17 -4.96
CA ALA A 73 -12.12 -14.58 -3.72
C ALA A 73 -11.26 -13.33 -3.97
N TYR A 74 -10.28 -13.41 -4.88
CA TYR A 74 -9.43 -12.27 -5.23
C TYR A 74 -10.22 -11.15 -5.90
N ALA A 75 -11.18 -11.46 -6.77
CA ALA A 75 -12.05 -10.46 -7.38
C ALA A 75 -12.94 -9.75 -6.34
N ALA A 76 -13.54 -10.50 -5.42
CA ALA A 76 -14.39 -9.94 -4.37
C ALA A 76 -13.60 -9.03 -3.41
N VAL A 77 -12.43 -9.48 -2.96
CA VAL A 77 -11.53 -8.66 -2.12
C VAL A 77 -11.03 -7.46 -2.91
N GLY A 78 -10.66 -7.63 -4.17
CA GLY A 78 -10.28 -6.54 -5.06
C GLY A 78 -11.36 -5.46 -5.12
N VAL A 79 -12.62 -5.83 -5.39
CA VAL A 79 -13.76 -4.89 -5.39
C VAL A 79 -13.92 -4.21 -4.04
N MET A 80 -13.81 -4.94 -2.92
CA MET A 80 -13.87 -4.34 -1.59
C MET A 80 -12.77 -3.28 -1.38
N VAL A 81 -11.53 -3.61 -1.72
CA VAL A 81 -10.38 -2.68 -1.63
C VAL A 81 -10.59 -1.48 -2.55
N LEU A 82 -11.12 -1.68 -3.76
CA LEU A 82 -11.45 -0.59 -4.67
C LEU A 82 -12.45 0.38 -4.05
N LEU A 83 -13.52 -0.11 -3.43
CA LEU A 83 -14.51 0.74 -2.76
C LEU A 83 -13.88 1.54 -1.61
N VAL A 84 -13.08 0.90 -0.77
CA VAL A 84 -12.37 1.57 0.34
C VAL A 84 -11.43 2.66 -0.19
N MET A 85 -10.69 2.36 -1.25
CA MET A 85 -9.77 3.31 -1.89
C MET A 85 -10.52 4.49 -2.51
N GLN A 86 -11.65 4.26 -3.19
CA GLN A 86 -12.48 5.34 -3.74
C GLN A 86 -12.98 6.27 -2.62
N SER A 87 -13.53 5.72 -1.54
CA SER A 87 -13.96 6.52 -0.39
C SER A 87 -12.81 7.31 0.24
N LEU A 88 -11.62 6.69 0.38
CA LEU A 88 -10.44 7.38 0.88
C LEU A 88 -9.98 8.52 -0.06
N SER A 89 -10.09 8.33 -1.37
CA SER A 89 -9.71 9.33 -2.36
C SER A 89 -10.63 10.55 -2.34
N GLU A 90 -11.94 10.35 -2.17
CA GLU A 90 -12.91 11.43 -2.05
C GLU A 90 -12.69 12.23 -0.76
N MET A 91 -12.48 11.55 0.36
CA MET A 91 -12.14 12.19 1.64
C MET A 91 -10.83 13.00 1.55
N SER A 92 -9.83 12.46 0.85
CA SER A 92 -8.54 13.12 0.65
C SER A 92 -8.59 14.31 -0.30
N ALA A 93 -9.43 14.24 -1.33
CA ALA A 93 -9.67 15.37 -2.24
C ALA A 93 -10.42 16.51 -1.54
N HIS A 94 -11.39 16.18 -0.67
CA HIS A 94 -12.17 17.16 0.07
C HIS A 94 -11.35 17.81 1.20
N MET A 95 -10.60 17.00 1.96
CA MET A 95 -9.75 17.46 3.06
C MET A 95 -8.35 16.85 2.94
N PRO A 96 -7.42 17.52 2.24
CA PRO A 96 -6.03 17.07 2.08
C PRO A 96 -5.26 17.36 3.37
N VAL A 97 -5.48 16.53 4.39
CA VAL A 97 -4.67 16.54 5.60
C VAL A 97 -3.50 15.58 5.43
N VAL A 98 -2.30 16.04 5.76
CA VAL A 98 -1.13 15.18 5.85
C VAL A 98 -1.34 14.25 7.03
N GLY A 99 -1.62 12.98 6.76
CA GLY A 99 -1.94 12.01 7.79
C GLY A 99 -2.46 10.68 7.24
N ASN A 100 -2.39 9.66 8.07
CA ASN A 100 -2.88 8.32 7.76
C ASN A 100 -4.43 8.27 7.78
N TYR A 101 -5.04 7.19 7.27
CA TYR A 101 -6.50 6.95 7.30
C TYR A 101 -7.13 7.08 8.70
N GLN A 102 -6.32 6.96 9.76
CA GLN A 102 -6.71 7.19 11.16
C GLN A 102 -7.14 8.64 11.45
N THR A 103 -6.57 9.63 10.74
CA THR A 103 -6.94 11.05 10.88
C THR A 103 -8.37 11.27 10.37
N TYR A 104 -8.71 10.68 9.23
CA TYR A 104 -10.07 10.72 8.69
C TYR A 104 -11.06 10.00 9.62
N ALA A 105 -10.69 8.84 10.15
CA ALA A 105 -11.50 8.09 11.10
C ALA A 105 -11.77 8.87 12.40
N SER A 106 -10.76 9.52 12.96
CA SER A 106 -10.89 10.37 14.15
C SER A 106 -11.83 11.56 13.91
N ARG A 107 -11.76 12.17 12.73
CA ARG A 107 -12.48 13.40 12.40
C ARG A 107 -13.94 13.17 12.00
N PHE A 108 -14.21 12.12 11.22
CA PHE A 108 -15.54 11.87 10.66
C PHE A 108 -16.38 10.88 11.49
N ILE A 109 -15.76 10.05 12.34
CA ILE A 109 -16.47 9.06 13.15
C ILE A 109 -16.40 9.44 14.63
N SER A 110 -15.24 9.25 15.26
CA SER A 110 -15.00 9.68 16.64
C SER A 110 -13.51 9.55 17.00
N PRO A 111 -13.00 10.33 17.98
CA PRO A 111 -11.64 10.18 18.48
C PRO A 111 -11.33 8.76 18.97
N SER A 112 -12.28 8.10 19.65
CA SER A 112 -12.11 6.72 20.15
C SER A 112 -11.97 5.71 19.01
N PHE A 113 -12.73 5.89 17.93
CA PHE A 113 -12.63 5.03 16.75
C PHE A 113 -11.30 5.21 16.01
N GLY A 114 -10.84 6.46 15.89
CA GLY A 114 -9.53 6.76 15.33
C GLY A 114 -8.38 6.16 16.16
N PHE A 115 -8.47 6.20 17.48
CA PHE A 115 -7.52 5.52 18.38
C PHE A 115 -7.52 4.00 18.19
N ALA A 116 -8.70 3.38 18.09
CA ALA A 116 -8.83 1.94 17.84
C ALA A 116 -8.24 1.54 16.48
N MET A 117 -8.48 2.33 15.43
CA MET A 117 -7.86 2.17 14.12
C MET A 117 -6.33 2.28 14.22
N GLY A 118 -5.83 3.23 15.01
CA GLY A 118 -4.42 3.37 15.40
C GLY A 118 -3.77 2.05 15.82
N TRP A 119 -4.33 1.47 16.86
CA TRP A 119 -3.84 0.19 17.40
C TRP A 119 -4.03 -0.96 16.44
N ASN A 120 -5.16 -1.03 15.72
CA ASN A 120 -5.40 -2.09 14.75
C ASN A 120 -4.34 -2.07 13.64
N SER A 121 -3.99 -0.89 13.11
CA SER A 121 -2.89 -0.72 12.17
C SER A 121 -1.57 -1.21 12.73
N TRP A 122 -1.24 -0.85 13.97
CA TRP A 122 0.02 -1.26 14.59
C TRP A 122 0.11 -2.78 14.77
N PHE A 123 -0.95 -3.41 15.27
CA PHE A 123 -1.04 -4.87 15.37
C PHE A 123 -0.94 -5.53 14.01
N ASN A 124 -1.63 -4.98 13.01
CA ASN A 124 -1.59 -5.47 11.64
C ASN A 124 -0.16 -5.50 11.09
N TRP A 125 0.58 -4.40 11.18
CA TRP A 125 1.99 -4.34 10.74
C TRP A 125 2.90 -5.29 11.52
N THR A 126 2.68 -5.44 12.84
CA THR A 126 3.45 -6.38 13.67
C THR A 126 3.23 -7.84 13.25
N VAL A 127 1.97 -8.20 12.95
CA VAL A 127 1.61 -9.53 12.46
C VAL A 127 2.17 -9.76 11.06
N THR A 128 2.13 -8.76 10.18
CA THR A 128 2.70 -8.86 8.82
C THR A 128 4.20 -9.13 8.85
N VAL A 129 4.97 -8.38 9.66
CA VAL A 129 6.41 -8.64 9.83
C VAL A 129 6.65 -10.06 10.33
N SER A 130 5.86 -10.52 11.31
CA SER A 130 5.96 -11.89 11.82
C SER A 130 5.66 -12.93 10.73
N ALA A 131 4.65 -12.70 9.90
CA ALA A 131 4.29 -13.57 8.79
C ALA A 131 5.39 -13.65 7.73
N ASP A 132 6.01 -12.51 7.39
CA ASP A 132 7.12 -12.46 6.43
C ASP A 132 8.36 -13.21 6.94
N LEU A 133 8.67 -13.13 8.23
CA LEU A 133 9.77 -13.90 8.83
C LEU A 133 9.50 -15.41 8.79
N VAL A 134 8.26 -15.83 9.05
CA VAL A 134 7.85 -17.24 8.91
C VAL A 134 7.95 -17.69 7.46
N ALA A 135 7.49 -16.87 6.51
CA ALA A 135 7.59 -17.15 5.08
C ALA A 135 9.05 -17.30 4.63
N ALA A 136 9.94 -16.41 5.09
CA ALA A 136 11.37 -16.51 4.83
C ALA A 136 11.96 -17.83 5.36
N GLY A 137 11.53 -18.26 6.56
CA GLY A 137 11.89 -19.57 7.11
C GLY A 137 11.43 -20.73 6.23
N ILE A 138 10.17 -20.73 5.77
CA ILE A 138 9.62 -21.76 4.88
C ILE A 138 10.41 -21.85 3.57
N VAL A 139 10.72 -20.70 2.96
CA VAL A 139 11.48 -20.64 1.70
C VAL A 139 12.90 -21.16 1.90
N MET A 140 13.57 -20.79 2.99
CA MET A 140 14.94 -21.24 3.24
C MET A 140 15.02 -22.74 3.56
N SER A 141 14.00 -23.31 4.20
CA SER A 141 13.91 -24.76 4.44
C SER A 141 13.91 -25.59 3.16
N TYR A 142 13.53 -25.02 2.01
CA TYR A 142 13.63 -25.70 0.71
C TYR A 142 15.10 -25.98 0.33
N TRP A 143 16.01 -25.04 0.62
CA TRP A 143 17.43 -25.14 0.28
C TRP A 143 18.27 -25.74 1.41
N PHE A 144 17.91 -25.42 2.66
CA PHE A 144 18.62 -25.83 3.87
C PHE A 144 17.65 -26.46 4.86
N PRO A 145 17.19 -27.70 4.61
CA PRO A 145 16.17 -28.36 5.41
C PRO A 145 16.63 -28.68 6.84
N ASP A 146 17.94 -28.80 7.07
CA ASP A 146 18.51 -29.14 8.37
C ASP A 146 18.53 -27.95 9.35
N VAL A 147 18.35 -26.73 8.86
CA VAL A 147 18.36 -25.51 9.69
C VAL A 147 16.94 -25.18 10.11
N PRO A 148 16.65 -25.06 11.43
CA PRO A 148 15.30 -24.79 11.88
C PRO A 148 14.83 -23.39 11.45
N GLY A 149 13.57 -23.28 11.02
CA GLY A 149 13.02 -22.04 10.46
C GLY A 149 13.11 -20.81 11.37
N TRP A 150 13.09 -20.99 12.70
CA TRP A 150 13.25 -19.88 13.65
C TRP A 150 14.64 -19.24 13.58
N ALA A 151 15.69 -20.01 13.21
CA ALA A 151 17.04 -19.48 13.05
C ALA A 151 17.12 -18.55 11.83
N TRP A 152 16.45 -18.92 10.72
CA TRP A 152 16.28 -18.06 9.56
C TRP A 152 15.50 -16.79 9.90
N ALA A 153 14.36 -16.93 10.59
CA ALA A 153 13.56 -15.79 11.04
C ALA A 153 14.38 -14.82 11.91
N ALA A 154 15.12 -15.32 12.89
CA ALA A 154 15.99 -14.49 13.74
C ALA A 154 17.11 -13.80 12.94
N GLY A 155 17.73 -14.51 11.98
CA GLY A 155 18.76 -13.96 11.11
C GLY A 155 18.24 -12.84 10.22
N PHE A 156 17.09 -13.03 9.57
CA PHE A 156 16.46 -11.99 8.74
C PHE A 156 16.01 -10.79 9.58
N LEU A 157 15.43 -11.01 10.76
CA LEU A 157 15.03 -9.92 11.65
C LEU A 157 16.24 -9.08 12.08
N LEU A 158 17.34 -9.73 12.46
CA LEU A 158 18.59 -9.05 12.80
C LEU A 158 19.11 -8.23 11.63
N LEU A 159 19.16 -8.83 10.43
CA LEU A 159 19.60 -8.16 9.20
C LEU A 159 18.73 -6.93 8.90
N LEU A 160 17.40 -7.07 8.96
CA LEU A 160 16.47 -5.97 8.72
C LEU A 160 16.62 -4.86 9.76
N THR A 161 16.84 -5.22 11.02
CA THR A 161 17.05 -4.26 12.11
C THR A 161 18.36 -3.49 11.92
N VAL A 162 19.44 -4.17 11.51
CA VAL A 162 20.72 -3.53 11.19
C VAL A 162 20.58 -2.61 9.97
N LEU A 163 19.91 -3.06 8.91
CA LEU A 163 19.64 -2.23 7.73
C LEU A 163 18.79 -1.01 8.07
N ASN A 164 17.82 -1.16 8.97
CA ASN A 164 16.98 -0.06 9.44
C ASN A 164 17.78 0.97 10.28
N ALA A 165 18.81 0.51 11.00
CA ALA A 165 19.72 1.39 11.75
C ALA A 165 20.71 2.16 10.86
N LEU A 166 20.88 1.77 9.58
CA LEU A 166 21.73 2.48 8.61
C LEU A 166 20.96 3.66 7.96
N SER A 167 21.70 4.56 7.30
CA SER A 167 21.15 5.76 6.65
C SER A 167 19.99 5.44 5.70
N ALA A 168 18.89 6.21 5.78
CA ALA A 168 17.70 6.08 4.94
C ALA A 168 17.96 6.04 3.43
N ARG A 169 19.10 6.60 2.97
CA ARG A 169 19.52 6.55 1.58
C ARG A 169 19.92 5.12 1.14
N ILE A 170 20.59 4.37 2.00
CA ILE A 170 21.02 2.98 1.73
C ILE A 170 19.78 2.08 1.65
N TYR A 171 18.83 2.29 2.56
CA TYR A 171 17.55 1.59 2.55
C TYR A 171 16.79 1.81 1.25
N GLY A 172 16.66 3.07 0.80
CA GLY A 172 15.95 3.40 -0.44
C GLY A 172 16.57 2.79 -1.70
N GLU A 173 17.90 2.72 -1.76
CA GLU A 173 18.61 2.08 -2.88
C GLU A 173 18.44 0.56 -2.84
N ALA A 174 18.58 -0.07 -1.67
CA ALA A 174 18.37 -1.51 -1.51
C ALA A 174 16.94 -1.92 -1.90
N GLU A 175 15.94 -1.16 -1.45
CA GLU A 175 14.54 -1.40 -1.77
C GLU A 175 14.25 -1.24 -3.27
N TYR A 176 14.89 -0.27 -3.93
CA TYR A 176 14.80 -0.08 -5.38
C TYR A 176 15.25 -1.35 -6.13
N TRP A 177 16.42 -1.88 -5.81
CA TRP A 177 16.96 -3.08 -6.46
C TRP A 177 16.15 -4.34 -6.13
N LEU A 178 15.75 -4.52 -4.87
CA LEU A 178 14.92 -5.66 -4.45
C LEU A 178 13.55 -5.64 -5.13
N ALA A 179 12.90 -4.49 -5.23
CA ALA A 179 11.64 -4.34 -5.94
C ALA A 179 11.79 -4.59 -7.44
N ALA A 180 12.90 -4.18 -8.06
CA ALA A 180 13.18 -4.48 -9.46
C ALA A 180 13.31 -5.99 -9.72
N ILE A 181 14.03 -6.71 -8.84
CA ILE A 181 14.16 -8.17 -8.90
C ILE A 181 12.77 -8.82 -8.81
N LYS A 182 11.94 -8.41 -7.83
CA LYS A 182 10.57 -8.94 -7.67
C LYS A 182 9.76 -8.82 -8.97
N VAL A 183 9.77 -7.65 -9.61
CA VAL A 183 9.03 -7.43 -10.86
C VAL A 183 9.54 -8.33 -11.98
N VAL A 184 10.87 -8.44 -12.15
CA VAL A 184 11.46 -9.33 -13.16
C VAL A 184 11.09 -10.79 -12.88
N THR A 185 11.10 -11.22 -11.62
CA THR A 185 10.68 -12.58 -11.22
C THR A 185 9.23 -12.85 -11.59
N ILE A 186 8.31 -11.89 -11.40
CA ILE A 186 6.90 -12.05 -11.84
C ILE A 186 6.82 -12.25 -13.35
N ILE A 187 7.53 -11.43 -14.13
CA ILE A 187 7.51 -11.54 -15.59
C ILE A 187 8.00 -12.92 -16.04
N ILE A 188 9.11 -13.39 -15.47
CA ILE A 188 9.65 -14.73 -15.77
C ILE A 188 8.66 -15.82 -15.36
N PHE A 189 8.06 -15.70 -14.17
CA PHE A 189 7.07 -16.65 -13.67
C PHE A 189 5.84 -16.74 -14.58
N LEU A 190 5.33 -15.60 -15.07
CA LEU A 190 4.19 -15.57 -16.01
C LEU A 190 4.55 -16.19 -17.35
N ILE A 191 5.72 -15.88 -17.92
CA ILE A 191 6.20 -16.48 -19.18
C ILE A 191 6.34 -17.99 -19.02
N ALA A 192 6.99 -18.45 -17.94
CA ALA A 192 7.15 -19.88 -17.66
C ALA A 192 5.79 -20.56 -17.44
N GLY A 193 4.86 -19.92 -16.73
CA GLY A 193 3.50 -20.41 -16.51
C GLY A 193 2.74 -20.61 -17.84
N ILE A 194 2.77 -19.61 -18.72
CA ILE A 194 2.16 -19.72 -20.06
C ILE A 194 2.82 -20.84 -20.86
N ALA A 195 4.16 -20.90 -20.87
CA ALA A 195 4.91 -21.93 -21.57
C ALA A 195 4.59 -23.36 -21.06
N MET A 196 4.35 -23.51 -19.75
CA MET A 196 3.87 -24.77 -19.17
C MET A 196 2.45 -25.10 -19.62
N ILE A 197 1.53 -24.11 -19.63
CA ILE A 197 0.13 -24.33 -20.07
C ILE A 197 0.10 -24.80 -21.53
N VAL A 198 0.89 -24.19 -22.43
CA VAL A 198 0.94 -24.58 -23.84
C VAL A 198 1.76 -25.85 -24.11
N GLY A 199 2.41 -26.42 -23.09
CA GLY A 199 3.20 -27.65 -23.20
C GLY A 199 4.59 -27.49 -23.84
N VAL A 200 5.13 -26.26 -23.87
CA VAL A 200 6.51 -25.99 -24.29
C VAL A 200 7.51 -26.36 -23.18
N LEU A 201 7.10 -26.22 -21.92
CA LEU A 201 7.87 -26.57 -20.72
C LEU A 201 7.10 -27.63 -19.90
N GLY A 202 7.75 -28.75 -19.59
CA GLY A 202 7.16 -29.86 -18.80
C GLY A 202 6.71 -31.07 -19.62
N HIS A 203 6.12 -32.06 -18.95
CA HIS A 203 5.63 -33.30 -19.59
C HIS A 203 4.16 -33.14 -20.00
N GLY A 204 3.94 -32.65 -21.22
CA GLY A 204 2.60 -32.47 -21.81
C GLY A 204 1.97 -31.11 -21.54
N SER A 205 0.93 -30.76 -22.31
CA SER A 205 0.14 -29.54 -22.10
C SER A 205 -1.05 -29.84 -21.19
N PRO A 206 -1.07 -29.34 -19.94
CA PRO A 206 -2.24 -29.45 -19.08
C PRO A 206 -3.42 -28.64 -19.63
N GLY A 207 -3.18 -27.62 -20.46
CA GLY A 207 -4.23 -26.81 -21.08
C GLY A 207 -5.25 -26.33 -20.03
N LEU A 208 -6.52 -26.70 -20.23
CA LEU A 208 -7.61 -26.42 -19.29
C LEU A 208 -7.95 -27.59 -18.35
N ALA A 209 -7.15 -28.66 -18.34
CA ALA A 209 -7.42 -29.84 -17.51
C ALA A 209 -7.53 -29.46 -16.03
N ASN A 210 -6.66 -28.57 -15.54
CA ASN A 210 -6.64 -28.09 -14.14
C ASN A 210 -7.95 -27.43 -13.69
N TRP A 211 -8.81 -26.98 -14.60
CA TRP A 211 -10.13 -26.42 -14.29
C TRP A 211 -11.21 -27.48 -14.06
N ARG A 212 -10.91 -28.74 -14.36
CA ARG A 212 -11.85 -29.88 -14.30
C ARG A 212 -11.35 -31.02 -13.42
N ILE A 213 -10.23 -30.84 -12.73
CA ILE A 213 -9.69 -31.86 -11.82
C ILE A 213 -10.58 -31.96 -10.59
N GLY A 214 -11.11 -33.15 -10.32
CA GLY A 214 -11.95 -33.41 -9.15
C GLY A 214 -13.22 -32.54 -9.16
N ASP A 215 -13.40 -31.75 -8.12
CA ASP A 215 -14.48 -30.79 -7.88
C ASP A 215 -14.12 -29.35 -8.32
N ALA A 216 -13.02 -29.16 -9.05
CA ALA A 216 -12.73 -27.89 -9.72
C ALA A 216 -13.90 -27.48 -10.64
N PRO A 217 -14.21 -26.18 -10.76
CA PRO A 217 -13.36 -25.04 -10.38
C PRO A 217 -13.49 -24.56 -8.93
N PHE A 218 -14.41 -25.12 -8.13
CA PHE A 218 -14.64 -24.72 -6.73
C PHE A 218 -14.37 -25.89 -5.78
N HIS A 219 -13.16 -25.97 -5.25
CA HIS A 219 -12.74 -27.07 -4.38
C HIS A 219 -13.35 -26.93 -2.98
N GLY A 220 -14.03 -27.97 -2.50
CA GLY A 220 -14.59 -28.07 -1.14
C GLY A 220 -15.73 -27.09 -0.82
N GLY A 221 -16.31 -26.43 -1.82
CA GLY A 221 -17.50 -25.59 -1.69
C GLY A 221 -17.25 -24.18 -1.12
N LEU A 222 -18.25 -23.60 -0.46
CA LEU A 222 -18.19 -22.19 -0.02
C LEU A 222 -17.23 -21.96 1.14
N LEU A 223 -17.05 -22.93 2.06
CA LEU A 223 -16.22 -22.74 3.25
C LEU A 223 -14.72 -22.53 2.91
N PRO A 224 -14.08 -23.37 2.07
CA PRO A 224 -12.72 -23.12 1.61
C PRO A 224 -12.61 -21.86 0.75
N MET A 225 -13.65 -21.56 -0.04
CA MET A 225 -13.68 -20.31 -0.81
C MET A 225 -13.65 -19.09 0.11
N VAL A 226 -14.40 -19.09 1.23
CA VAL A 226 -14.38 -17.99 2.21
C VAL A 226 -13.07 -17.96 2.99
N SER A 227 -12.46 -19.10 3.31
CA SER A 227 -11.20 -19.10 4.07
C SER A 227 -10.06 -18.43 3.31
N VAL A 228 -10.02 -18.58 1.97
CA VAL A 228 -9.02 -17.92 1.13
C VAL A 228 -9.25 -16.41 0.96
N PHE A 229 -10.40 -15.85 1.39
CA PHE A 229 -10.59 -14.38 1.43
C PHE A 229 -9.58 -13.72 2.38
N MET A 230 -9.22 -14.38 3.48
CA MET A 230 -8.23 -13.85 4.41
C MET A 230 -6.85 -13.75 3.74
N ILE A 231 -6.48 -14.77 2.96
CA ILE A 231 -5.23 -14.80 2.20
C ILE A 231 -5.24 -13.73 1.10
N ALA A 232 -6.35 -13.60 0.36
CA ALA A 232 -6.51 -12.56 -0.64
C ALA A 232 -6.44 -11.16 -0.01
N SER A 233 -7.09 -10.95 1.13
CA SER A 233 -7.06 -9.67 1.88
C SER A 233 -5.65 -9.32 2.33
N PHE A 234 -4.89 -10.29 2.83
CA PHE A 234 -3.48 -10.11 3.15
C PHE A 234 -2.65 -9.74 1.91
N SER A 235 -2.96 -10.32 0.75
CA SER A 235 -2.23 -10.06 -0.50
C SER A 235 -2.49 -8.66 -1.07
N PHE A 236 -3.64 -8.05 -0.79
CA PHE A 236 -3.95 -6.65 -1.17
C PHE A 236 -3.51 -5.61 -0.14
N GLN A 237 -2.95 -6.04 0.99
CA GLN A 237 -2.40 -5.14 2.00
C GLN A 237 -1.25 -4.32 1.42
N GLY A 238 -1.11 -3.08 1.89
CA GLY A 238 -0.04 -2.18 1.49
C GLY A 238 -0.34 -1.35 0.24
N THR A 239 -1.47 -1.62 -0.42
CA THR A 239 -1.98 -0.75 -1.49
C THR A 239 -2.32 0.65 -0.99
N GLU A 240 -2.61 0.79 0.31
CA GLU A 240 -2.85 2.06 1.01
C GLU A 240 -1.60 2.91 1.19
N LEU A 241 -0.39 2.33 1.20
CA LEU A 241 0.85 3.10 1.38
C LEU A 241 1.05 4.10 0.24
N VAL A 242 0.57 3.78 -0.97
CA VAL A 242 0.64 4.70 -2.11
C VAL A 242 -0.16 5.98 -1.82
N GLY A 243 -1.30 5.84 -1.14
CA GLY A 243 -2.12 6.98 -0.71
C GLY A 243 -1.43 7.82 0.37
N VAL A 244 -0.80 7.17 1.35
CA VAL A 244 -0.05 7.86 2.43
C VAL A 244 1.17 8.60 1.86
N ALA A 245 1.97 7.95 1.02
CA ALA A 245 3.12 8.58 0.37
C ALA A 245 2.71 9.74 -0.55
N ALA A 246 1.57 9.64 -1.21
CA ALA A 246 1.02 10.74 -2.00
C ALA A 246 0.51 11.89 -1.12
N ALA A 247 0.05 11.62 0.11
CA ALA A 247 -0.38 12.65 1.06
C ALA A 247 0.79 13.48 1.59
N GLU A 248 2.01 12.93 1.54
CA GLU A 248 3.27 13.63 1.88
C GLU A 248 3.91 14.35 0.69
N SER A 249 3.29 14.31 -0.49
CA SER A 249 3.80 14.99 -1.68
C SER A 249 3.63 16.52 -1.62
N GLY A 250 4.30 17.23 -2.54
CA GLY A 250 4.23 18.70 -2.59
C GLY A 250 2.85 19.27 -2.93
N ASP A 251 1.96 18.48 -3.56
CA ASP A 251 0.56 18.86 -3.84
C ASP A 251 -0.39 17.69 -3.55
N PRO A 252 -0.71 17.42 -2.26
CA PRO A 252 -1.53 16.28 -1.86
C PRO A 252 -2.94 16.30 -2.48
N ARG A 253 -3.54 17.48 -2.69
CA ARG A 253 -4.87 17.66 -3.30
C ARG A 253 -4.96 16.99 -4.66
N ARG A 254 -3.88 17.08 -5.42
CA ARG A 254 -3.81 16.60 -6.79
C ARG A 254 -3.20 15.20 -6.87
N ASP A 255 -2.21 14.92 -6.05
CA ASP A 255 -1.39 13.72 -6.18
C ASP A 255 -2.02 12.51 -5.45
N VAL A 256 -2.76 12.70 -4.35
CA VAL A 256 -3.46 11.60 -3.65
C VAL A 256 -4.54 10.94 -4.52
N PRO A 257 -5.49 11.68 -5.15
CA PRO A 257 -6.51 11.04 -5.98
C PRO A 257 -5.93 10.33 -7.20
N ARG A 258 -4.84 10.85 -7.77
CA ARG A 258 -4.14 10.21 -8.90
C ARG A 258 -3.42 8.94 -8.48
N ALA A 259 -2.73 8.97 -7.34
CA ALA A 259 -2.06 7.80 -6.77
C ALA A 259 -3.07 6.67 -6.51
N ILE A 260 -4.20 6.99 -5.89
CA ILE A 260 -5.25 6.00 -5.62
C ILE A 260 -5.86 5.45 -6.93
N LYS A 261 -6.10 6.30 -7.94
CA LYS A 261 -6.55 5.83 -9.27
C LYS A 261 -5.53 4.95 -9.99
N SER A 262 -4.24 5.12 -9.71
CA SER A 262 -3.20 4.21 -10.23
C SER A 262 -3.22 2.85 -9.55
N VAL A 263 -3.55 2.80 -8.25
CA VAL A 263 -3.75 1.55 -7.50
C VAL A 263 -4.93 0.75 -8.07
N PHE A 264 -6.02 1.41 -8.47
CA PHE A 264 -7.14 0.76 -9.17
C PHE A 264 -6.68 -0.07 -10.37
N TRP A 265 -5.87 0.53 -11.24
CA TRP A 265 -5.36 -0.16 -12.42
C TRP A 265 -4.36 -1.27 -12.06
N ARG A 266 -3.60 -1.12 -10.97
CA ARG A 266 -2.74 -2.20 -10.47
C ARG A 266 -3.56 -3.40 -10.01
N ILE A 267 -4.57 -3.21 -9.16
CA ILE A 267 -5.42 -4.28 -8.61
C ILE A 267 -6.18 -5.04 -9.70
N MET A 268 -6.56 -4.36 -10.79
CA MET A 268 -7.29 -5.00 -11.89
C MET A 268 -6.39 -5.85 -12.82
N PHE A 269 -5.11 -5.51 -12.93
CA PHE A 269 -4.19 -6.15 -13.89
C PHE A 269 -3.15 -7.07 -13.25
N PHE A 270 -2.84 -6.88 -11.96
CA PHE A 270 -1.99 -7.77 -11.15
C PHE A 270 -2.85 -8.69 -10.29
#